data_AF-A0A2T0UP26-F1
#
_entry.id   AF-A0A2T0UP26-F1
#
_cell.length_a   1.000
_cell.length_b   1.000
_cell.length_c   1.000
_cell.angle_alpha   90.00
_cell.angle_beta   90.00
_cell.angle_gamma   90.00
#
_symmetry.space_group_name_H-M   'P 1'
#
loop_
_entity.id
_entity.type
_entity.pdbx_description
1 polymer ?
#
loop_
_entity_poly.entity_id
_entity_poly.type
_entity_poly.pdbx_seq_one_letter_code
_entity_poly.pdbx_strand_id
1 'polypeptide(L)'
;MVDNRNQIPSIHTLSDTQIGDPMAERTLDTEALQEYKTLIQEQLDHLDDIIPRLKKGQVLGRLPAFGQLDASATARTNYETFHSTTWDNLQNLRVSLSGMMETLQSSIDLSDEADDATVNEMTSYEGEL
;
A
#
# COMPACT_ATOMS: atom_id res chain seq x y z
N MET A 1 -62.35 37.11 -3.69
CA MET A 1 -62.20 35.63 -3.67
C MET A 1 -60.95 35.32 -4.49
N VAL A 2 -59.84 34.83 -3.97
CA VAL A 2 -59.50 34.16 -2.71
C VAL A 2 -58.04 34.49 -2.35
N ASP A 3 -57.79 34.51 -1.04
CA ASP A 3 -56.54 34.70 -0.31
C ASP A 3 -55.28 34.00 -0.83
N ASN A 4 -54.18 34.73 -0.69
CA ASN A 4 -52.81 34.25 -0.60
C ASN A 4 -52.52 33.77 0.82
N ARG A 5 -52.51 32.44 1.10
CA ARG A 5 -51.84 31.85 2.27
C ARG A 5 -51.36 30.42 2.01
N ASN A 6 -50.03 30.30 1.90
CA ASN A 6 -49.25 29.36 2.70
C ASN A 6 -49.66 27.87 2.65
N GLN A 7 -49.32 27.18 1.57
CA GLN A 7 -49.11 25.73 1.62
C GLN A 7 -47.62 25.46 1.62
N ILE A 8 -47.06 25.40 2.82
CA ILE A 8 -45.79 24.73 3.10
C ILE A 8 -45.99 23.27 2.69
N PRO A 9 -45.17 22.69 1.78
CA PRO A 9 -45.23 21.26 1.54
C PRO A 9 -44.89 20.54 2.84
N SER A 10 -45.80 19.66 3.28
CA SER A 10 -45.60 18.80 4.44
C SER A 10 -44.23 18.13 4.34
N ILE A 11 -43.37 18.39 5.33
CA ILE A 11 -42.14 17.64 5.50
C ILE A 11 -42.56 16.21 5.79
N HIS A 12 -42.47 15.35 4.77
CA HIS A 12 -42.52 13.92 4.98
C HIS A 12 -41.27 13.61 5.82
N THR A 13 -41.49 13.28 7.08
CA THR A 13 -40.47 12.72 7.94
C THR A 13 -39.99 11.44 7.28
N LEU A 14 -38.89 11.54 6.53
CA LEU A 14 -38.06 10.40 6.16
C LEU A 14 -37.40 9.92 7.44
N SER A 15 -38.18 9.20 8.25
CA SER A 15 -37.64 8.13 9.06
C SER A 15 -37.01 7.11 8.10
N ASP A 16 -35.90 6.52 8.53
CA ASP A 16 -35.11 5.51 7.82
C ASP A 16 -34.10 6.02 6.79
N THR A 17 -33.28 7.00 7.17
CA THR A 17 -31.85 6.76 6.93
C THR A 17 -31.44 5.69 7.93
N GLN A 18 -31.41 4.43 7.47
CA GLN A 18 -30.58 3.41 8.10
C GLN A 18 -29.17 4.00 8.22
N ILE A 19 -28.85 4.49 9.41
CA ILE A 19 -27.48 4.70 9.83
C ILE A 19 -26.94 3.29 9.90
N GLY A 20 -26.34 2.84 8.79
CA GLY A 20 -25.61 1.58 8.74
C GLY A 20 -24.71 1.54 9.97
N ASP A 21 -24.80 0.42 10.69
CA ASP A 21 -24.14 0.20 11.97
C ASP A 21 -22.73 0.82 11.98
N PRO A 22 -22.41 1.76 12.88
CA PRO A 22 -21.08 2.38 12.92
C PRO A 22 -19.96 1.42 13.34
N MET A 23 -20.21 0.11 13.50
CA MET A 23 -19.23 -0.90 13.89
C MET A 23 -19.56 -2.25 13.24
N ALA A 24 -19.65 -2.32 11.91
CA ALA A 24 -19.31 -3.58 11.27
C ALA A 24 -17.88 -3.90 11.72
N GLU A 25 -17.76 -4.88 12.62
CA GLU A 25 -16.51 -5.37 13.19
C GLU A 25 -15.51 -5.51 12.04
N ARG A 26 -14.51 -4.61 12.00
CA ARG A 26 -13.50 -4.62 10.95
C ARG A 26 -12.52 -5.73 11.29
N THR A 27 -12.97 -6.98 11.18
CA THR A 27 -12.11 -8.15 11.27
C THR A 27 -11.12 -8.06 10.11
N LEU A 28 -9.83 -7.99 10.44
CA LEU A 28 -8.79 -8.06 9.42
C LEU A 28 -8.79 -9.46 8.81
N ASP A 29 -8.81 -9.52 7.48
CA ASP A 29 -8.65 -10.77 6.76
C ASP A 29 -7.18 -11.18 6.77
N THR A 30 -6.80 -11.98 7.78
CA THR A 30 -5.43 -12.44 7.96
C THR A 30 -4.93 -13.28 6.78
N GLU A 31 -5.80 -14.04 6.11
CA GLU A 31 -5.42 -14.82 4.94
C GLU A 31 -5.02 -13.89 3.79
N ALA A 32 -5.87 -12.90 3.47
CA ALA A 32 -5.58 -11.90 2.45
C ALA A 32 -4.29 -11.10 2.76
N LEU A 33 -4.03 -10.79 4.03
CA LEU A 33 -2.81 -10.11 4.45
C LEU A 33 -1.56 -10.98 4.23
N GLN A 34 -1.62 -12.28 4.52
CA GLN A 34 -0.49 -13.18 4.28
C GLN A 34 -0.25 -13.43 2.80
N GLU A 35 -1.31 -13.54 1.99
CA GLU A 35 -1.20 -13.61 0.52
C GLU A 35 -0.52 -12.35 -0.03
N TYR A 36 -0.94 -11.17 0.42
CA TYR A 36 -0.36 -9.92 -0.04
C TYR A 36 1.10 -9.76 0.41
N LYS A 37 1.45 -10.17 1.63
CA LYS A 37 2.85 -10.23 2.09
C LYS A 37 3.70 -11.16 1.21
N THR A 38 3.16 -12.31 0.82
CA THR A 38 3.84 -13.26 -0.07
C THR A 38 4.13 -12.62 -1.42
N LEU A 39 3.14 -11.94 -2.01
CA LEU A 39 3.33 -11.22 -3.27
C LEU A 39 4.40 -10.13 -3.17
N ILE A 40 4.41 -9.35 -2.09
CA ILE A 40 5.46 -8.34 -1.86
C ILE A 40 6.84 -8.98 -1.73
N GLN A 41 6.95 -10.11 -1.02
CA GLN A 41 8.21 -10.82 -0.85
C GLN A 41 8.74 -11.31 -2.21
N GLU A 42 7.90 -11.88 -3.05
CA GLU A 42 8.29 -12.30 -4.41
C GLU A 42 8.82 -11.14 -5.25
N GLN A 43 8.21 -9.95 -5.13
CA GLN A 43 8.72 -8.76 -5.81
C GLN A 43 10.07 -8.29 -5.24
N LEU A 44 10.24 -8.32 -3.91
CA LEU A 44 11.52 -7.99 -3.27
C LEU A 44 12.63 -8.96 -3.69
N ASP A 45 12.33 -10.26 -3.75
CA ASP A 45 13.28 -11.28 -4.22
C ASP A 45 13.70 -11.04 -5.67
N HIS A 46 12.76 -10.65 -6.53
CA HIS A 46 13.08 -10.27 -7.90
C HIS A 46 13.96 -9.02 -7.97
N LEU A 47 13.69 -8.01 -7.13
CA LEU A 47 14.50 -6.80 -7.03
C LEU A 47 15.92 -7.11 -6.55
N ASP A 48 16.05 -8.01 -5.58
CA ASP A 48 17.34 -8.44 -5.04
C ASP A 48 18.15 -9.28 -6.06
N ASP A 49 17.53 -9.87 -7.09
CA ASP A 49 18.24 -10.48 -8.23
C ASP A 49 18.68 -9.45 -9.28
N ILE A 50 17.83 -8.48 -9.63
CA ILE A 50 18.10 -7.55 -10.74
C ILE A 50 19.00 -6.37 -10.35
N ILE A 51 18.81 -5.78 -9.16
CA ILE A 51 19.57 -4.60 -8.71
C ILE A 51 21.08 -4.88 -8.68
N PRO A 52 21.58 -6.01 -8.16
CA PRO A 52 23.00 -6.32 -8.21
C PRO A 52 23.57 -6.32 -9.62
N ARG A 53 22.80 -6.75 -10.62
CA ARG A 53 23.24 -6.83 -12.03
C ARG A 53 23.43 -5.45 -12.67
N LEU A 54 22.74 -4.43 -12.16
CA LEU A 54 22.88 -3.02 -12.58
C LEU A 54 24.06 -2.30 -11.91
N LYS A 55 24.72 -2.90 -10.91
CA LYS A 55 25.90 -2.28 -10.30
C LYS A 55 27.02 -2.11 -11.32
N LYS A 56 27.79 -1.02 -11.19
CA LYS A 56 28.95 -0.76 -12.05
C LYS A 56 29.86 -1.99 -12.15
N GLY A 57 30.14 -2.42 -13.38
CA GLY A 57 30.99 -3.58 -13.67
C GLY A 57 30.27 -4.93 -13.79
N GLN A 58 29.00 -5.00 -13.34
CA GLN A 58 28.12 -6.15 -13.54
C GLN A 58 27.47 -6.12 -14.93
N VAL A 59 26.80 -7.21 -15.30
CA VAL A 59 26.32 -7.46 -16.68
C VAL A 59 25.50 -6.29 -17.24
N LEU A 60 24.60 -5.69 -16.44
CA LEU A 60 23.75 -4.58 -16.86
C LEU A 60 24.33 -3.20 -16.48
N GLY A 61 25.33 -3.15 -15.60
CA GLY A 61 26.01 -1.92 -15.20
C GLY A 61 27.23 -1.56 -16.04
N ARG A 62 27.48 -2.26 -17.15
CA ARG A 62 28.57 -1.96 -18.10
C ARG A 62 28.10 -1.01 -19.17
N LEU A 63 28.92 0.00 -19.44
CA LEU A 63 28.63 0.96 -20.51
C LEU A 63 28.75 0.27 -21.89
N PRO A 64 27.77 0.43 -22.80
CA PRO A 64 27.88 -0.04 -24.17
C PRO A 64 29.05 0.62 -24.93
N ALA A 65 29.58 -0.09 -25.92
CA ALA A 65 30.61 0.44 -26.81
C ALA A 65 29.99 1.37 -27.87
N PHE A 66 29.76 2.64 -27.52
CA PHE A 66 29.07 3.62 -28.38
C PHE A 66 29.82 4.05 -29.66
N GLY A 67 31.10 3.67 -29.82
CA GLY A 67 31.94 4.15 -30.94
C GLY A 67 32.42 5.60 -30.76
N GLN A 68 32.91 6.19 -31.85
CA GLN A 68 33.51 7.54 -31.90
C GLN A 68 32.82 8.50 -32.88
N LEU A 69 31.61 8.17 -33.35
CA LEU A 69 30.85 9.08 -34.22
C LEU A 69 30.29 10.24 -33.38
N ASP A 70 29.92 11.35 -34.01
CA ASP A 70 29.35 12.51 -33.28
C ASP A 70 28.11 12.13 -32.44
N ALA A 71 27.29 11.20 -32.95
CA ALA A 71 26.13 10.66 -32.23
C ALA A 71 26.50 9.84 -30.97
N SER A 72 27.75 9.37 -30.85
CA SER A 72 28.22 8.54 -29.73
C SER A 72 28.27 9.31 -28.41
N ALA A 73 28.47 10.64 -28.44
CA ALA A 73 28.43 11.47 -27.24
C ALA A 73 27.01 11.51 -26.66
N THR A 74 26.02 11.82 -27.49
CA THR A 74 24.60 11.84 -27.10
C THR A 74 24.12 10.46 -26.65
N ALA A 75 24.49 9.39 -27.35
CA ALA A 75 24.11 8.03 -26.96
C ALA A 75 24.66 7.64 -25.57
N ARG A 76 25.89 8.05 -25.25
CA ARG A 76 26.49 7.83 -23.93
C ARG A 76 25.73 8.57 -22.83
N THR A 77 25.44 9.85 -23.01
CA THR A 77 24.67 10.64 -22.05
C THR A 77 23.28 10.05 -21.83
N ASN A 78 22.57 9.70 -22.91
CA ASN A 78 21.24 9.08 -22.81
C ASN A 78 21.28 7.77 -22.02
N TYR A 79 22.29 6.93 -22.27
CA TYR A 79 22.46 5.69 -21.53
C TYR A 79 22.76 5.93 -20.05
N GLU A 80 23.66 6.86 -19.73
CA GLU A 80 24.01 7.19 -18.35
C GLU A 80 22.78 7.69 -17.58
N THR A 81 21.98 8.59 -18.18
CA THR A 81 20.72 9.06 -17.59
C THR A 81 19.72 7.94 -17.41
N PHE A 82 19.48 7.14 -18.46
CA PHE A 82 18.56 6.00 -18.38
C PHE A 82 18.97 5.03 -17.27
N HIS A 83 20.26 4.71 -17.19
CA HIS A 83 20.81 3.80 -16.20
C HIS A 83 20.65 4.35 -14.78
N SER A 84 21.03 5.62 -14.53
CA SER A 84 20.88 6.22 -13.20
C SER A 84 19.41 6.30 -12.77
N THR A 85 18.53 6.72 -13.68
CA THR A 85 17.08 6.79 -13.38
C THR A 85 16.50 5.41 -13.09
N THR A 86 16.88 4.39 -13.87
CA THR A 86 16.42 3.01 -13.64
C THR A 86 16.90 2.50 -12.28
N TRP A 87 18.17 2.76 -11.95
CA TRP A 87 18.73 2.41 -10.65
C TRP A 87 17.92 3.05 -9.51
N ASP A 88 17.73 4.37 -9.55
CA ASP A 88 17.02 5.11 -8.51
C ASP A 88 15.56 4.62 -8.37
N ASN A 89 14.88 4.38 -9.49
CA ASN A 89 13.52 3.86 -9.48
C ASN A 89 13.41 2.49 -8.81
N LEU A 90 14.34 1.58 -9.09
CA LEU A 90 14.35 0.24 -8.50
C LEU A 90 14.67 0.28 -7.00
N GLN A 91 15.60 1.16 -6.60
CA GLN A 91 15.92 1.38 -5.17
C GLN A 91 14.71 1.95 -4.42
N ASN A 92 14.01 2.93 -5.00
CA ASN A 92 12.80 3.50 -4.43
C ASN A 92 11.69 2.44 -4.30
N LEU A 93 11.48 1.64 -5.34
CA LEU A 93 10.52 0.55 -5.32
C LEU A 93 10.84 -0.46 -4.21
N ARG A 94 12.11 -0.85 -4.07
CA ARG A 94 12.56 -1.76 -3.00
C ARG A 94 12.24 -1.19 -1.61
N VAL A 95 12.54 0.09 -1.38
CA VAL A 95 12.24 0.76 -0.10
C VAL A 95 10.73 0.82 0.15
N SER A 96 9.93 1.17 -0.87
CA SER A 96 8.47 1.22 -0.73
C SER A 96 7.87 -0.14 -0.39
N LEU A 97 8.32 -1.21 -1.05
CA LEU A 97 7.85 -2.58 -0.78
C LEU A 97 8.26 -3.05 0.62
N SER A 98 9.48 -2.78 1.06
CA SER A 98 9.90 -3.09 2.44
C SER A 98 9.05 -2.33 3.47
N GLY A 99 8.78 -1.04 3.25
CA GLY A 99 7.92 -0.25 4.14
C GLY A 99 6.46 -0.74 4.16
N MET A 100 5.94 -1.22 3.01
CA MET A 100 4.62 -1.86 2.96
C MET A 100 4.60 -3.14 3.81
N MET A 101 5.64 -3.97 3.72
CA MET A 101 5.75 -5.20 4.51
C MET A 101 5.79 -4.92 6.02
N GLU A 102 6.55 -3.91 6.45
CA GLU A 102 6.60 -3.46 7.85
C GLU A 102 5.22 -2.96 8.33
N THR A 103 4.53 -2.19 7.50
CA THR A 103 3.19 -1.67 7.81
C THR A 103 2.16 -2.78 7.94
N LEU A 104 2.20 -3.78 7.05
CA LEU A 104 1.32 -4.95 7.11
C LEU A 104 1.58 -5.78 8.36
N GLN A 105 2.84 -6.02 8.70
CA GLN A 105 3.20 -6.73 9.93
C GLN A 105 2.71 -5.99 11.17
N SER A 106 2.94 -4.67 11.22
CA SER A 106 2.49 -3.84 12.35
C SER A 106 0.97 -3.84 12.50
N SER A 107 0.23 -3.93 11.39
CA SER A 107 -1.23 -3.98 11.40
C SER A 107 -1.75 -5.33 11.94
N ILE A 108 -1.06 -6.43 11.63
CA ILE A 108 -1.37 -7.76 12.17
C ILE A 108 -1.10 -7.76 13.68
N ASP A 109 0.08 -7.32 14.10
CA ASP A 109 0.49 -7.33 15.51
C ASP A 109 -0.47 -6.49 16.38
N LEU A 110 -0.93 -5.33 15.88
CA LEU A 110 -1.89 -4.48 16.57
C LEU A 110 -3.28 -5.12 16.68
N SER A 111 -3.68 -5.90 15.69
CA SER A 111 -4.96 -6.64 15.70
C SER A 111 -4.94 -7.72 16.76
N ASP A 112 -3.87 -8.51 16.79
CA ASP A 112 -3.70 -9.60 17.75
C ASP A 112 -3.71 -9.05 19.19
N GLU A 113 -3.05 -7.90 19.44
CA GLU A 113 -3.06 -7.23 20.75
C GLU A 113 -4.46 -6.74 21.14
N ALA A 114 -5.24 -6.20 20.19
CA ALA A 114 -6.60 -5.72 20.44
C ALA A 114 -7.58 -6.86 20.75
N ASP A 115 -7.44 -7.98 20.05
CA ASP A 115 -8.25 -9.18 20.26
C ASP A 115 -7.94 -9.80 21.64
N ASP A 116 -6.66 -9.92 22.01
CA ASP A 116 -6.23 -10.39 23.34
C ASP A 116 -6.73 -9.49 24.48
N ALA A 117 -6.70 -8.17 24.30
CA ALA A 117 -7.23 -7.23 25.28
C ALA A 117 -8.75 -7.42 25.48
N THR A 118 -9.48 -7.61 24.38
CA THR A 118 -10.94 -7.82 24.40
C THR A 118 -11.32 -9.13 25.09
N VAL A 119 -10.60 -10.23 24.80
CA VAL A 119 -10.82 -11.54 25.45
C VAL A 119 -10.57 -11.44 26.96
N ASN A 120 -9.51 -10.77 27.37
CA ASN A 120 -9.19 -10.56 28.78
C ASN A 120 -10.28 -9.74 29.51
N GLU A 121 -10.78 -8.68 28.86
CA GLU A 121 -11.87 -7.85 29.39
C GLU A 121 -13.17 -8.65 29.55
N MET A 122 -13.59 -9.42 28.53
CA MET A 122 -14.76 -10.30 28.63
C MET A 122 -14.64 -11.33 29.75
N THR A 123 -13.47 -11.97 29.87
CA THR A 123 -13.21 -12.97 30.91
C THR A 123 -13.24 -12.36 32.31
N SER A 124 -12.79 -11.11 32.45
CA SER A 124 -12.85 -10.39 33.73
C SER A 124 -14.30 -10.11 34.16
N TYR A 125 -15.17 -9.74 33.23
CA TYR A 125 -16.59 -9.49 33.52
C TYR A 125 -17.37 -10.77 33.83
N GLU A 126 -17.07 -11.89 33.17
CA GLU A 126 -17.69 -13.18 33.50
C GLU A 126 -17.24 -13.73 34.87
N GLY A 127 -16.03 -13.37 35.33
CA GLY A 127 -15.53 -13.78 36.65
C GLY A 127 -16.12 -13.00 37.84
N GLU A 128 -16.76 -11.87 37.60
CA GLU A 128 -17.38 -11.00 38.63
C GLU A 128 -18.89 -11.23 38.83
N LEU A 129 -19.52 -12.12 38.06
CA LEU A 129 -20.94 -12.53 38.17
C LEU A 129 -21.12 -13.85 38.92
#